data_AF-A0A2M8JH44-F1
#
_entry.id   AF-A0A2M8JH44-F1
#
_cell.length_a   1.000
_cell.length_b   1.000
_cell.length_c   1.000
_cell.angle_alpha   90.00
_cell.angle_beta   90.00
_cell.angle_gamma   90.00
#
_symmetry.space_group_name_H-M   'P 1'
#
loop_
_entity.id
_entity.type
_entity.pdbx_description
1 polymer ?
#
loop_
_entity_poly.entity_id
_entity_poly.type
_entity_poly.pdbx_seq_one_letter_code
_entity_poly.pdbx_strand_id
1 'polypeptide(L)' 'MKKVARYLILIYFLSLFLSFVGYWLDSDVPQNSLLYQMYEVFMLSIFLFGLLSGLFCILYLMFSFFKSLMQKENQYSK' A
#
# COMPACT_ATOMS: atom_id res chain seq x y z
N MET A 1 6.40 14.45 -6.85
CA MET A 1 7.14 13.19 -7.08
C MET A 1 7.89 12.68 -5.85
N LYS A 2 8.90 13.39 -5.30
CA LYS A 2 9.72 12.89 -4.15
C LYS A 2 8.91 12.46 -2.92
N LYS A 3 7.83 13.17 -2.59
CA LYS A 3 6.95 12.82 -1.45
C LYS A 3 6.17 11.52 -1.69
N VAL A 4 5.63 11.34 -2.91
CA VAL A 4 4.90 10.12 -3.30
C VAL A 4 5.80 8.90 -3.25
N ALA A 5 7.04 9.00 -3.75
CA ALA A 5 8.02 7.93 -3.67
C ALA A 5 8.32 7.51 -2.22
N ARG A 6 8.42 8.46 -1.29
CA ARG A 6 8.61 8.16 0.15
C ARG A 6 7.40 7.42 0.73
N TYR A 7 6.17 7.80 0.38
CA TYR A 7 4.97 7.09 0.82
C TYR A 7 4.92 5.68 0.27
N LEU A 8 5.27 5.47 -1.01
CA LEU A 8 5.34 4.12 -1.59
C LEU A 8 6.39 3.25 -0.91
N ILE A 9 7.56 3.80 -0.59
CA ILE A 9 8.60 3.08 0.18
C ILE A 9 8.08 2.70 1.57
N LEU A 10 7.40 3.60 2.27
CA LEU A 10 6.80 3.31 3.58
C LEU A 10 5.72 2.23 3.48
N ILE A 11 4.85 2.30 2.47
CA ILE A 11 3.82 1.28 2.23
C ILE A 11 4.49 -0.07 1.95
N TYR A 12 5.57 -0.11 1.17
CA TYR A 12 6.31 -1.34 0.91
C TYR A 12 6.87 -1.97 2.19
N PHE A 13 7.54 -1.18 3.03
CA PHE A 13 8.04 -1.67 4.33
C PHE A 13 6.91 -2.16 5.24
N LEU A 14 5.78 -1.44 5.26
CA LEU A 14 4.60 -1.84 6.02
C LEU A 14 4.01 -3.16 5.52
N SER A 15 3.87 -3.32 4.19
CA SER A 15 3.36 -4.55 3.57
C SER A 15 4.26 -5.73 3.86
N LEU A 16 5.58 -5.56 3.75
CA LEU A 16 6.56 -6.58 4.05
C LEU A 16 6.52 -6.97 5.55
N PHE A 17 6.44 -5.98 6.44
CA PHE A 17 6.27 -6.22 7.88
C PHE A 17 4.98 -6.98 8.19
N LEU A 18 3.83 -6.58 7.61
CA LEU A 18 2.56 -7.28 7.80
C LEU A 18 2.62 -8.73 7.31
N SER A 19 3.27 -8.98 6.17
CA SER A 19 3.42 -10.35 5.66
C SER A 19 4.28 -11.22 6.58
N PHE A 20 5.35 -10.66 7.16
CA PHE A 20 6.15 -11.37 8.16
C PHE A 20 5.37 -11.64 9.45
N VAL A 21 4.56 -10.67 9.92
CA VAL A 21 3.69 -10.86 11.08
C VAL A 21 2.62 -11.92 10.79
N GLY A 22 2.04 -11.92 9.59
CA GLY A 22 1.10 -12.94 9.14
C GLY A 22 1.72 -14.33 9.16
N TYR A 23 2.93 -14.46 8.62
CA TYR A 23 3.69 -15.71 8.67
C TYR A 23 4.04 -16.15 10.11
N TRP A 24 4.33 -15.20 11.00
CA TRP A 24 4.62 -15.51 12.40
C TRP A 24 3.38 -16.00 13.15
N LEU A 25 2.22 -15.37 12.88
CA LEU A 25 0.94 -15.75 13.48
C LEU A 25 0.38 -17.04 12.90
N ASP A 26 0.82 -17.40 11.69
CA ASP A 26 0.53 -18.70 11.11
C ASP A 26 1.23 -19.79 11.94
N SER A 27 0.45 -20.40 12.85
CA SER A 27 0.91 -21.43 13.78
C SER A 27 0.94 -22.83 13.17
N ASP A 28 0.59 -22.94 11.88
CA ASP A 28 0.53 -24.23 11.22
C ASP A 28 1.92 -24.84 11.05
N VAL A 29 1.99 -26.16 11.27
CA VAL A 29 3.26 -26.91 11.19
C VAL A 29 3.83 -26.75 9.77
N PRO A 30 5.12 -26.40 9.60
CA PRO A 30 5.73 -26.24 8.28
C PRO A 30 5.56 -27.52 7.44
N GLN A 31 4.61 -27.51 6.51
CA GLN A 31 4.42 -28.62 5.56
C GLN A 31 5.38 -28.53 4.37
N ASN A 32 5.86 -27.32 4.08
CA ASN A 32 6.65 -27.01 2.89
C ASN A 32 8.10 -26.61 3.24
N SER A 33 8.99 -26.68 2.24
CA SER A 33 10.37 -26.21 2.39
C SER A 33 10.45 -24.72 2.73
N LEU A 34 11.48 -24.31 3.49
CA LEU A 34 11.71 -22.90 3.86
C LEU A 34 11.68 -21.93 2.68
N LEU A 35 12.21 -22.34 1.53
CA LEU A 35 12.20 -21.51 0.31
C LEU A 35 10.78 -21.21 -0.18
N TYR A 36 9.88 -22.18 -0.08
CA TYR A 36 8.50 -22.01 -0.47
C TYR A 36 7.76 -21.07 0.48
N GLN A 37 8.00 -21.18 1.78
CA GLN A 37 7.45 -20.26 2.78
C GLN A 37 7.93 -18.82 2.56
N MET A 38 9.23 -18.61 2.28
CA MET A 38 9.74 -17.28 1.95
C MET A 38 9.11 -16.71 0.68
N TYR A 39 8.84 -17.56 -0.32
CA TYR A 39 8.15 -17.15 -1.54
C TYR A 39 6.69 -16.74 -1.26
N GLU A 40 5.97 -17.48 -0.41
CA GLU A 40 4.61 -17.12 0.01
C GLU A 40 4.57 -15.77 0.71
N VAL A 41 5.48 -15.54 1.67
CA VAL A 41 5.59 -14.24 2.37
C VAL A 41 5.90 -13.11 1.39
N PHE A 42 6.78 -13.36 0.42
CA PHE A 42 7.10 -12.39 -0.62
C PHE A 42 5.88 -12.07 -1.51
N MET A 43 5.16 -13.09 -1.99
CA MET A 43 3.96 -12.90 -2.81
C MET A 43 2.85 -12.18 -2.05
N LEU A 44 2.65 -12.52 -0.78
CA LEU A 44 1.71 -11.83 0.12
C LEU A 44 2.09 -10.35 0.27
N SER A 45 3.39 -10.05 0.40
CA SER A 45 3.87 -8.68 0.55
C SER A 45 3.62 -7.84 -0.71
N ILE A 46 3.79 -8.43 -1.90
CA ILE A 46 3.48 -7.77 -3.18
C ILE A 46 1.98 -7.52 -3.29
N PHE A 47 1.16 -8.51 -2.93
CA PHE A 47 -0.30 -8.37 -2.97
C PHE A 47 -0.77 -7.24 -2.05
N LEU A 48 -0.31 -7.22 -0.79
CA LEU A 48 -0.62 -6.16 0.16
C LEU A 48 -0.11 -4.80 -0.33
N PHE A 49 1.09 -4.74 -0.89
CA PHE A 49 1.64 -3.51 -1.45
C PHE A 49 0.76 -2.95 -2.57
N GLY A 50 0.34 -3.81 -3.50
CA GLY A 50 -0.58 -3.43 -4.59
C GLY A 50 -1.90 -2.88 -4.06
N LEU A 51 -2.48 -3.54 -3.05
CA LEU A 51 -3.75 -3.14 -2.45
C LEU A 51 -3.65 -1.79 -1.73
N LEU A 52 -2.64 -1.62 -0.86
CA LEU A 52 -2.44 -0.37 -0.12
C LEU A 52 -2.03 0.79 -1.05
N SER A 53 -1.16 0.55 -2.02
CA SER A 53 -0.75 1.59 -2.98
C SER A 53 -1.92 2.00 -3.89
N GLY A 54 -2.77 1.05 -4.30
CA GLY A 54 -4.00 1.31 -5.03
C GLY A 54 -4.96 2.19 -4.24
N LEU A 55 -5.25 1.85 -2.99
CA LEU A 55 -6.07 2.68 -2.09
C LEU A 55 -5.49 4.08 -1.90
N PHE A 56 -4.18 4.17 -1.67
CA PHE A 56 -3.50 5.46 -1.54
C PHE A 56 -3.65 6.32 -2.80
N CYS A 57 -3.52 5.71 -3.98
CA CYS A 57 -3.69 6.39 -5.26
C CYS A 57 -5.12 6.93 -5.44
N ILE A 58 -6.13 6.12 -5.14
CA ILE A 58 -7.54 6.52 -5.21
C ILE A 58 -7.80 7.72 -4.30
N LEU A 59 -7.37 7.65 -3.04
CA LEU A 59 -7.53 8.74 -2.08
C LEU A 59 -6.81 10.01 -2.54
N TYR A 60 -5.61 9.88 -3.09
CA TYR A 60 -4.85 11.01 -3.63
C TYR A 60 -5.58 11.69 -4.79
N LEU A 61 -6.11 10.90 -5.74
CA LEU A 61 -6.87 11.41 -6.87
C LEU A 61 -8.18 12.08 -6.42
N MET A 62 -8.91 11.47 -5.48
CA MET A 62 -10.12 12.07 -4.91
C MET A 62 -9.80 13.43 -4.27
N PHE A 63 -8.78 13.51 -3.42
CA PHE A 63 -8.38 14.78 -2.81
C PHE A 63 -7.98 15.84 -3.84
N SER A 64 -7.22 15.44 -4.86
CA SER A 64 -6.83 16.35 -5.93
C SER A 64 -8.05 16.86 -6.71
N PHE A 65 -9.03 15.98 -6.96
CA PHE A 65 -10.27 16.34 -7.64
C PHE A 65 -11.10 17.33 -6.82
N PHE A 66 -11.34 17.05 -5.53
CA PHE A 66 -12.06 17.97 -4.64
C PHE A 66 -11.37 19.33 -4.51
N LYS A 67 -10.03 19.33 -4.41
CA LYS A 67 -9.26 20.57 -4.37
C LYS A 67 -9.44 21.39 -5.66
N SER A 68 -9.45 20.73 -6.81
CA SER A 68 -9.68 21.39 -8.09
C SER A 68 -11.08 22.01 -8.19
N LEU A 69 -12.11 21.33 -7.68
CA LEU A 69 -13.48 21.85 -7.65
C LEU A 69 -13.57 23.12 -6.78
N MET A 70 -13.00 23.07 -5.57
CA MET A 70 -13.02 24.18 -4.62
C MET A 70 -12.25 25.42 -5.11
N GLN A 71 -11.15 25.23 -5.84
CA GLN A 71 -10.42 26.35 -6.46
C GLN A 71 -11.19 26.98 -7.61
N LYS A 72 -11.93 26.16 -8.38
CA LYS A 72 -12.74 26.65 -9.50
C LYS A 72 -13.91 27.50 -9.00
N GLU A 73 -14.57 27.08 -7.92
CA GLU A 73 -15.67 27.83 -7.30
C GLU A 73 -15.23 29.20 -6.77
N ASN A 74 -14.07 29.29 -6.10
CA ASN A 74 -13.53 30.56 -5.60
C ASN A 74 -13.11 31.56 -6.71
N GLN A 75 -12.85 31.10 -7.94
CA GLN A 75 -12.57 32.00 -9.06
C GLN A 75 -13.81 32.66 -9.66
N TYR A 76 -15.00 32.06 -9.52
CA TYR A 76 -16.26 32.63 -10.00
C TYR A 76 -16.96 33.54 -8.96
N SER A 77 -16.47 33.56 -7.72
CA SER A 77 -16.99 34.39 -6.63
C SER A 77 -16.21 35.70 -6.40
N LYS A 78 -15.22 36.02 -7.26
CA LYS A 78 -14.52 37.31 -7.32
C LYS A 78 -14.91 38.06 -8.59
#